data_AF-A0A950P2F2-F1
#
_entry.id   AF-A0A950P2F2-F1
#
_cell.length_a   1.000
_cell.length_b   1.000
_cell.length_c   1.000
_cell.angle_alpha   90.00
_cell.angle_beta   90.00
_cell.angle_gamma   90.00
#
_symmetry.space_group_name_H-M   'P 1'
#
loop_
_entity.id
_entity.type
_entity.pdbx_description
1 polymer ?
#
loop_
_entity_poly.entity_id
_entity_poly.type
_entity_poly.pdbx_seq_one_letter_code
_entity_poly.pdbx_strand_id
1 'polypeptide(L)'
;AINYGDAGIKVSCLCPLGVRTPMLDTAFEDRIGAAALLRDELLEPDDVAEAAVAGIRDERFLVLPHPAVAKYVALKGADHERWLAGMRGLVRSARESEAG
;
A
#
# COMPACT_ATOMS: atom_id res chain seq x y z
N ALA A 1 -17.58 -9.58 3.62
CA ALA A 1 -16.79 -10.75 4.04
C ALA A 1 -17.40 -11.48 5.24
N ILE A 2 -17.61 -10.79 6.39
CA ILE A 2 -18.12 -11.45 7.61
C ILE A 2 -19.66 -11.42 7.65
N ASN A 3 -20.27 -10.29 8.05
CA ASN A 3 -21.73 -10.20 8.28
C ASN A 3 -22.62 -10.57 7.09
N TYR A 4 -22.16 -10.34 5.86
CA TYR A 4 -22.95 -10.56 4.64
C TYR A 4 -22.40 -11.66 3.72
N GLY A 5 -21.37 -12.39 4.17
CA GLY A 5 -20.75 -13.45 3.36
C GLY A 5 -21.76 -14.54 3.00
N ASP A 6 -22.53 -14.99 3.99
CA ASP A 6 -23.57 -16.02 3.82
C ASP A 6 -24.80 -15.52 3.05
N ALA A 7 -24.99 -14.20 2.96
CA ALA A 7 -26.01 -13.58 2.12
C ALA A 7 -25.56 -13.45 0.65
N GLY A 8 -24.39 -13.98 0.30
CA GLY A 8 -23.84 -13.92 -1.07
C GLY A 8 -23.18 -12.59 -1.43
N ILE A 9 -23.12 -11.61 -0.52
CA ILE A 9 -22.51 -10.30 -0.80
C ILE A 9 -20.99 -10.39 -0.67
N LYS A 10 -20.30 -10.18 -1.80
CA LYS A 10 -18.83 -10.15 -1.89
C LYS A 10 -18.31 -8.74 -1.67
N VAL A 11 -17.10 -8.63 -1.13
CA VAL A 11 -16.45 -7.35 -0.83
C VAL A 11 -14.98 -7.49 -1.18
N SER A 12 -14.41 -6.45 -1.80
CA SER A 12 -12.99 -6.32 -2.03
C SER A 12 -12.45 -5.06 -1.34
N CYS A 13 -11.22 -5.13 -0.87
CA CYS A 13 -10.46 -4.04 -0.26
C CYS A 13 -9.26 -3.74 -1.16
N LEU A 14 -9.28 -2.57 -1.79
CA LEU A 14 -8.20 -2.07 -2.63
C LEU A 14 -7.15 -1.40 -1.73
N CYS A 15 -5.91 -1.91 -1.75
CA CYS A 15 -4.83 -1.41 -0.89
C CYS A 15 -3.56 -1.09 -1.70
N PRO A 16 -3.53 0.04 -2.42
CA PRO A 16 -2.35 0.49 -3.16
C PRO A 16 -1.32 1.18 -2.24
N LEU A 17 -0.04 1.18 -2.67
CA LEU A 17 0.99 2.12 -2.23
C LEU A 17 0.92 3.40 -3.09
N GLY A 18 2.07 4.04 -3.39
CA GLY A 18 2.10 5.27 -4.17
C GLY A 18 1.47 5.12 -5.56
N VAL A 19 0.55 6.03 -5.88
CA VAL A 19 -0.14 6.16 -7.16
C VAL A 19 -0.02 7.59 -7.65
N ARG A 20 0.26 7.81 -8.94
CA ARG A 20 0.39 9.14 -9.53
C ARG A 20 -0.95 9.87 -9.63
N THR A 21 -1.35 10.45 -8.50
CA THR A 21 -2.56 11.25 -8.37
C THR A 21 -2.20 12.58 -7.73
N PRO A 22 -3.03 13.63 -7.86
CA PRO A 22 -2.80 14.90 -7.15
C PRO A 22 -2.71 14.74 -5.62
N MET A 23 -3.33 13.69 -5.05
CA MET A 23 -3.21 13.36 -3.62
C MET A 23 -1.78 13.00 -3.22
N LEU A 24 -0.99 12.44 -4.15
CA LEU A 24 0.42 12.11 -3.92
C LEU A 24 1.26 13.38 -3.78
N ASP A 25 0.95 14.42 -4.55
CA ASP A 25 1.64 15.71 -4.46
C ASP A 25 1.46 16.33 -3.07
N THR A 26 0.23 16.32 -2.55
CA THR A 26 -0.05 16.75 -1.16
C THR A 26 0.68 15.89 -0.14
N ALA A 27 0.76 14.57 -0.35
CA ALA A 27 1.52 13.70 0.55
C ALA A 27 3.01 14.08 0.59
N PHE A 28 3.59 14.54 -0.53
CA PHE A 28 4.99 14.97 -0.59
C PHE A 28 5.29 16.31 0.08
N GLU A 29 4.28 17.05 0.56
CA GLU A 29 4.51 18.19 1.46
C GLU A 29 5.15 17.74 2.79
N ASP A 30 4.91 16.49 3.22
CA ASP A 30 5.63 15.80 4.30
C ASP A 30 6.43 14.63 3.73
N ARG A 31 7.65 14.89 3.24
CA ARG A 31 8.47 13.86 2.59
C ARG A 31 8.86 12.75 3.55
N ILE A 32 8.97 13.03 4.85
CA ILE A 32 9.23 12.00 5.88
C ILE A 32 8.01 11.08 6.00
N GLY A 33 6.80 11.64 6.09
CA GLY A 33 5.55 10.89 6.14
C GLY A 33 5.29 10.07 4.87
N ALA A 34 5.64 10.63 3.71
CA ALA A 34 5.46 9.98 2.41
C ALA A 34 6.54 8.96 2.05
N ALA A 35 7.62 8.84 2.83
CA ALA A 35 8.76 7.98 2.49
C ALA A 35 8.38 6.51 2.23
N ALA A 36 7.32 6.01 2.89
CA ALA A 36 6.84 4.64 2.68
C ALA A 36 6.16 4.46 1.31
N LEU A 37 5.56 5.51 0.76
CA LEU A 37 4.88 5.49 -0.54
C LEU A 37 5.85 5.39 -1.71
N LEU A 38 7.08 5.87 -1.51
CA LEU A 38 8.16 5.92 -2.51
C LEU A 38 9.08 4.71 -2.49
N ARG A 39 8.84 3.75 -1.59
CA ARG A 39 9.71 2.57 -1.43
C ARG A 39 9.69 1.66 -2.67
N ASP A 40 8.58 1.67 -3.40
CA ASP A 40 8.34 0.86 -4.58
C ASP A 40 7.89 1.76 -5.74
N GLU A 41 7.69 1.15 -6.91
CA GLU A 41 7.21 1.84 -8.11
C GLU A 41 5.89 2.60 -7.87
N LEU A 42 5.85 3.84 -8.34
CA LEU A 42 4.61 4.61 -8.43
C LEU A 42 3.79 4.07 -9.61
N LEU A 43 2.60 3.57 -9.31
CA LEU A 43 1.67 3.10 -10.34
C LEU A 43 0.88 4.27 -10.95
N GLU A 44 0.43 4.09 -12.18
CA GLU A 44 -0.58 4.97 -12.76
C GLU A 44 -1.97 4.61 -12.21
N PRO A 45 -2.92 5.57 -12.18
CA PRO A 45 -4.29 5.29 -11.78
C PRO A 45 -4.95 4.17 -12.58
N ASP A 46 -4.61 4.05 -13.87
CA ASP A 46 -5.15 3.02 -14.76
C ASP A 46 -4.71 1.61 -14.35
N ASP A 47 -3.45 1.42 -13.92
CA ASP A 47 -2.94 0.13 -13.41
C ASP A 47 -3.71 -0.31 -12.15
N VAL A 48 -3.98 0.65 -11.26
CA VAL A 48 -4.73 0.42 -10.02
C VAL A 48 -6.19 0.11 -10.32
N ALA A 49 -6.79 0.78 -11.31
CA ALA A 49 -8.15 0.51 -11.75
C ALA A 49 -8.28 -0.89 -12.38
N GLU A 50 -7.32 -1.30 -13.21
CA GLU A 50 -7.27 -2.64 -13.77
C GLU A 50 -7.17 -3.71 -12.67
N ALA A 51 -6.27 -3.51 -11.70
CA ALA A 51 -6.12 -4.40 -10.55
C ALA A 51 -7.42 -4.49 -9.72
N ALA A 52 -8.12 -3.37 -9.50
CA ALA A 52 -9.40 -3.33 -8.80
C ALA A 52 -10.48 -4.14 -9.52
N VAL A 53 -10.65 -3.93 -10.83
CA VAL A 53 -11.64 -4.66 -11.63
C VAL A 53 -11.31 -6.15 -11.68
N ALA A 54 -10.04 -6.52 -11.87
CA ALA A 54 -9.60 -7.92 -11.83
C ALA A 54 -9.88 -8.55 -10.46
N GLY A 55 -9.56 -7.85 -9.37
CA GLY A 55 -9.83 -8.33 -8.01
C GLY A 55 -11.30 -8.56 -7.72
N ILE A 56 -12.18 -7.67 -8.20
CA ILE A 56 -13.63 -7.83 -8.09
C ILE A 56 -14.12 -9.04 -8.90
N ARG A 57 -13.65 -9.20 -10.14
CA ARG A 57 -14.01 -10.35 -11.01
C ARG A 57 -13.59 -11.68 -10.41
N ASP A 58 -12.42 -11.72 -9.77
CA ASP A 58 -11.87 -12.90 -9.11
C ASP A 58 -12.45 -13.14 -7.70
N GLU A 59 -13.39 -12.29 -7.26
CA GLU A 59 -13.94 -12.27 -5.89
C GLU A 59 -12.86 -12.22 -4.79
N ARG A 60 -11.71 -11.59 -5.07
CA ARG A 60 -10.60 -11.46 -4.12
C ARG A 60 -10.90 -10.40 -3.07
N PHE A 61 -10.76 -10.77 -1.80
CA PHE A 61 -10.95 -9.82 -0.70
C PHE A 61 -9.85 -8.77 -0.62
N LEU A 62 -8.57 -9.15 -0.69
CA LEU A 62 -7.46 -8.19 -0.74
C LEU A 62 -6.98 -8.01 -2.17
N VAL A 63 -7.08 -6.79 -2.67
CA VAL A 63 -6.52 -6.37 -3.95
C VAL A 63 -5.29 -5.53 -3.67
N LEU A 64 -4.13 -6.07 -4.00
CA LEU A 64 -2.81 -5.47 -3.72
C LEU A 64 -2.12 -5.16 -5.06
N PRO A 65 -2.35 -3.99 -5.66
CA PRO A 65 -1.81 -3.65 -6.99
C PRO A 65 -0.28 -3.67 -7.02
N HIS A 66 0.36 -3.26 -5.92
CA HIS A 66 1.81 -3.33 -5.74
C HIS A 66 2.19 -4.72 -5.19
N PRO A 67 2.88 -5.59 -5.96
CA PRO A 67 3.15 -6.97 -5.54
C PRO A 67 3.97 -7.08 -4.24
N ALA A 68 4.80 -6.08 -3.96
CA ALA A 68 5.61 -6.02 -2.75
C ALA A 68 4.77 -5.88 -1.46
N VAL A 69 3.56 -5.29 -1.55
CA VAL A 69 2.68 -5.06 -0.39
C VAL A 69 2.27 -6.35 0.29
N ALA A 70 2.05 -7.44 -0.48
CA ALA A 70 1.74 -8.74 0.09
C ALA A 70 2.82 -9.21 1.08
N LYS A 71 4.10 -8.96 0.75
CA LYS A 71 5.24 -9.29 1.62
C LYS A 71 5.26 -8.40 2.86
N TYR A 72 4.93 -7.12 2.74
CA TYR A 72 4.90 -6.20 3.88
C TYR A 72 3.77 -6.52 4.86
N VAL A 73 2.57 -6.83 4.35
CA VAL A 73 1.43 -7.24 5.17
C VAL A 73 1.76 -8.53 5.92
N ALA A 74 2.33 -9.53 5.22
CA ALA A 74 2.75 -10.77 5.84
C ALA A 74 3.83 -10.55 6.91
N LEU A 75 4.87 -9.74 6.62
CA LEU A 75 5.92 -9.41 7.58
C LEU A 75 5.35 -8.71 8.82
N LYS A 76 4.50 -7.69 8.62
CA LYS A 76 3.90 -6.93 9.73
C LYS A 76 3.05 -7.81 10.65
N GLY A 77 2.38 -8.82 10.09
CA GLY A 77 1.61 -9.80 10.86
C GLY A 77 2.45 -10.88 11.53
N ALA A 78 3.55 -11.30 10.90
CA ALA A 78 4.39 -12.40 11.40
C ALA A 78 5.50 -11.96 12.37
N ASP A 79 6.08 -10.78 12.18
CA ASP A 79 7.20 -10.26 12.97
C ASP A 79 7.14 -8.72 13.04
N HIS A 80 6.43 -8.24 14.06
CA HIS A 80 6.14 -6.83 14.21
C HIS A 80 7.37 -6.01 14.59
N GLU A 81 8.28 -6.56 15.39
CA GLU A 81 9.51 -5.87 15.80
C GLU A 81 10.43 -5.65 14.60
N ARG A 82 10.57 -6.66 13.73
CA ARG A 82 11.32 -6.51 12.48
C ARG A 82 10.67 -5.49 11.55
N TRP A 83 9.33 -5.47 11.47
CA TRP A 83 8.61 -4.45 10.71
C TRP A 83 8.89 -3.03 11.28
N LEU A 84 8.81 -2.83 12.59
CA LEU A 84 9.11 -1.54 13.25
C LEU A 84 10.55 -1.10 13.01
N ALA A 85 11.51 -2.02 13.08
CA ALA A 85 12.91 -1.73 12.77
C ALA A 85 13.08 -1.23 11.33
N GLY A 86 12.42 -1.87 10.35
CA GLY A 86 12.40 -1.42 8.96
C GLY A 86 11.80 -0.03 8.79
N MET A 87 10.66 0.25 9.44
CA MET A 87 10.02 1.56 9.38
C MET A 87 10.89 2.67 9.97
N ARG A 88 11.57 2.41 11.10
CA ARG A 88 12.52 3.36 11.70
C ARG A 88 13.70 3.65 10.78
N GLY A 89 14.21 2.65 10.06
CA GLY A 89 15.27 2.82 9.07
C GLY A 89 14.83 3.68 7.88
N LEU A 90 13.61 3.47 7.40
CA LEU A 90 13.02 4.26 6.31
C LEU A 90 12.87 5.74 6.71
N VAL A 91 12.33 6.03 7.89
CA VAL A 91 12.21 7.41 8.42
C VAL A 91 13.58 8.08 8.58
N ARG A 92 14.58 7.33 9.05
CA ARG A 92 15.95 7.86 9.17
C ARG A 92 16.53 8.26 7.82
N SER A 93 16.40 7.39 6.81
CA SER A 93 16.90 7.64 5.46
C SER A 93 16.21 8.84 4.80
N ALA A 94 14.91 9.00 5.04
CA ALA A 94 14.15 10.15 4.54
C ALA A 94 14.65 11.47 5.16
N ARG A 95 14.87 11.50 6.49
CA ARG A 95 15.42 12.66 7.19
C ARG A 95 16.83 13.03 6.70
N GLU A 96 17.67 12.04 6.44
CA GLU A 96 19.01 12.26 5.89
C GLU A 96 18.96 12.86 4.49
N SER A 97 18.00 12.42 3.66
CA SER A 97 17.82 12.92 2.29
C SER A 97 17.24 14.34 2.22
N GLU A 98 16.54 14.81 3.26
CA GLU A 98 16.08 16.21 3.36
C GLU A 98 17.16 17.17 3.87
N ALA A 99 18.17 16.66 4.57
CA ALA A 99 19.23 17.46 5.18
C ALA A 99 20.38 17.80 4.22
N GLY A 100 20.46 17.15 3.06
CA GLY A 100 21.46 17.36 2.01
C GLY A 100 20.87 18.03 0.78
#